data_AF-A0A2N2I326-F1
#
_entry.id   AF-A0A2N2I326-F1
#
_cell.length_a   1.000
_cell.length_b   1.000
_cell.length_c   1.000
_cell.angle_alpha   90.00
_cell.angle_beta   90.00
_cell.angle_gamma   90.00
#
_symmetry.space_group_name_H-M   'P 1'
#
loop_
_entity.id
_entity.type
_entity.pdbx_description
1 polymer ?
#
loop_
_entity_poly.entity_id
_entity_poly.type
_entity_poly.pdbx_seq_one_letter_code
_entity_poly.pdbx_strand_id
1 'polypeptide(L)'
;MRKRIKKYKQSTHEYVLLTIRFLLICSVIINVAYIIIHLFDYSPATRSTLMSILDRNITITTWAIVTFAVTFLHDYFEQNQNIHIPDILETIIIIFIYASIFLSARFNLYDEVFWWDVVLHTASGLILGFIGFLAIYKINGKYSMNISPLLVAVFAFTFAVTMDVIFEIYEFAMDVIFGTDMQSWNLPANTIELGRSFQGIGLRDTMSDLIFDSIGALSIAVICFFLYKKDKKKTLKLMHEVFPDK
;
A
#
# COMPACT_ATOMS: atom_id res chain seq x y z
N MET A 1 10.82 36.53 -29.83
CA MET A 1 11.21 35.10 -29.86
C MET A 1 10.38 34.35 -28.82
N ARG A 2 9.28 33.68 -29.22
CA ARG A 2 8.42 32.93 -28.28
C ARG A 2 9.21 31.73 -27.74
N LYS A 3 9.47 31.70 -26.44
CA LYS A 3 10.03 30.51 -25.76
C LYS A 3 9.07 29.35 -26.03
N ARG A 4 9.49 28.38 -26.83
CA ARG A 4 8.80 27.09 -26.94
C ARG A 4 8.82 26.48 -25.53
N ILE A 5 7.67 26.47 -24.87
CA ILE A 5 7.44 25.62 -23.71
C ILE A 5 7.67 24.20 -24.21
N LYS A 6 8.78 23.57 -23.81
CA LYS A 6 8.95 22.14 -24.03
C LYS A 6 7.79 21.48 -23.28
N LYS A 7 6.81 20.94 -24.01
CA LYS A 7 5.87 19.97 -23.44
C LYS A 7 6.74 18.85 -22.88
N TYR A 8 6.88 18.79 -21.56
CA TYR A 8 7.41 17.58 -20.93
C TYR A 8 6.52 16.44 -21.40
N LYS A 9 7.13 15.44 -22.04
CA LYS A 9 6.41 14.26 -22.50
C LYS A 9 6.01 13.53 -21.23
N GLN A 10 4.71 13.54 -20.94
CA GLN A 10 4.11 12.89 -19.79
C GLN A 10 4.66 11.46 -19.67
N SER A 11 5.25 11.13 -18.52
CA SER A 11 5.79 9.78 -18.29
C SER A 11 4.63 8.79 -18.12
N THR A 12 4.86 7.50 -18.41
CA THR A 12 3.82 6.46 -18.24
C THR A 12 3.23 6.46 -16.83
N HIS A 13 4.05 6.80 -15.83
CA HIS A 13 3.65 6.93 -14.44
C HIS A 13 2.53 7.96 -14.24
N GLU A 14 2.65 9.17 -14.81
CA GLU A 14 1.61 10.20 -14.70
C GLU A 14 0.26 9.72 -15.25
N TYR A 15 0.26 8.94 -16.34
CA TYR A 15 -0.98 8.36 -16.88
C TYR A 15 -1.62 7.35 -15.92
N VAL A 16 -0.82 6.50 -15.26
CA VAL A 16 -1.33 5.53 -14.27
C VAL A 16 -1.96 6.26 -13.10
N LEU A 17 -1.25 7.25 -12.53
CA LEU A 17 -1.75 8.06 -11.42
C LEU A 17 -3.05 8.79 -11.78
N LEU A 18 -3.10 9.46 -12.93
CA LEU A 18 -4.29 10.15 -13.40
C LEU A 18 -5.46 9.18 -13.63
N THR A 19 -5.19 7.99 -14.17
CA THR A 19 -6.22 6.97 -14.39
C THR A 19 -6.81 6.49 -13.07
N ILE A 20 -5.97 6.17 -12.07
CA ILE A 20 -6.41 5.74 -10.75
C ILE A 20 -7.24 6.84 -10.06
N ARG A 21 -6.75 8.08 -10.07
CA ARG A 21 -7.48 9.23 -9.51
C ARG A 21 -8.83 9.43 -10.21
N PHE A 22 -8.88 9.32 -11.54
CA PHE A 22 -10.12 9.40 -12.31
C PHE A 22 -11.11 8.29 -11.93
N LEU A 23 -10.65 7.03 -11.84
CA LEU A 23 -11.50 5.89 -11.43
C LEU A 23 -12.09 6.09 -10.03
N LEU A 24 -11.30 6.59 -9.08
CA LEU A 24 -11.75 6.88 -7.72
C LEU A 24 -12.83 7.97 -7.70
N ILE A 25 -12.63 9.07 -8.44
CA ILE A 25 -13.63 10.15 -8.56
C ILE A 25 -14.93 9.63 -9.19
N CYS A 26 -14.83 8.87 -10.29
CA CYS A 26 -15.99 8.26 -10.92
C CYS A 26 -16.74 7.33 -9.94
N SER A 27 -16.02 6.54 -9.16
CA SER A 27 -16.61 5.68 -8.13
C SER A 27 -17.38 6.50 -7.09
N VAL A 28 -16.80 7.57 -6.55
CA VAL A 28 -17.49 8.46 -5.60
C VAL A 28 -18.78 9.02 -6.21
N ILE A 29 -18.71 9.56 -7.43
CA ILE A 29 -19.89 10.13 -8.11
C ILE A 29 -20.98 9.09 -8.30
N ILE A 30 -20.62 7.89 -8.77
CA ILE A 30 -21.59 6.80 -9.02
C ILE A 30 -22.25 6.34 -7.72
N ASN A 31 -21.49 6.08 -6.65
CA ASN A 31 -22.03 5.60 -5.38
C ASN A 31 -22.89 6.69 -4.70
N VAL A 32 -22.48 7.97 -4.76
CA VAL A 32 -23.28 9.09 -4.23
C VAL A 32 -24.59 9.26 -5.01
N ALA A 33 -24.55 9.19 -6.34
CA ALA A 33 -25.76 9.24 -7.15
C ALA A 33 -26.69 8.06 -6.84
N TYR A 34 -26.13 6.86 -6.68
CA TYR A 34 -26.88 5.65 -6.33
C TYR A 34 -27.57 5.80 -4.96
N ILE A 35 -26.86 6.32 -3.95
CA ILE A 35 -27.41 6.65 -2.63
C ILE A 35 -28.57 7.64 -2.76
N ILE A 36 -28.37 8.75 -3.48
CA ILE A 36 -29.39 9.80 -3.64
C ILE A 36 -30.66 9.24 -4.29
N ILE A 37 -30.54 8.45 -5.35
CA ILE A 37 -31.68 7.84 -6.04
C ILE A 37 -32.49 6.94 -5.09
N HIS A 38 -31.81 6.08 -4.32
CA HIS A 38 -32.46 5.13 -3.42
C HIS A 38 -33.05 5.78 -2.17
N LEU A 39 -32.61 6.98 -1.79
CA LEU A 39 -33.24 7.76 -0.73
C LEU A 39 -34.64 8.29 -1.12
N PHE A 40 -34.91 8.47 -2.41
CA PHE A 40 -36.22 8.93 -2.90
C PHE A 40 -37.25 7.80 -3.10
N ASP A 41 -36.82 6.55 -3.19
CA ASP A 41 -37.69 5.37 -3.39
C ASP A 41 -38.03 4.65 -2.06
N TYR A 42 -38.20 5.42 -0.98
CA TYR A 42 -38.40 4.88 0.36
C TYR A 42 -39.78 4.21 0.50
N SER A 43 -39.79 2.88 0.53
CA SER A 43 -40.93 2.06 0.92
C SER A 43 -40.63 1.29 2.21
N PRO A 44 -41.55 1.22 3.19
CA PRO A 44 -41.36 0.45 4.43
C PRO A 44 -41.03 -1.04 4.20
N ALA A 45 -41.49 -1.61 3.09
CA ALA A 45 -41.28 -3.02 2.74
C ALA A 45 -39.83 -3.32 2.29
N THR A 46 -39.07 -2.32 1.85
CA THR A 46 -37.70 -2.47 1.32
C THR A 46 -36.62 -1.96 2.28
N ARG A 47 -37.00 -1.61 3.53
CA ARG A 47 -36.12 -0.91 4.48
C ARG A 47 -34.81 -1.66 4.79
N SER A 48 -34.85 -2.97 5.01
CA SER A 48 -33.62 -3.75 5.32
C SER A 48 -32.65 -3.79 4.13
N THR A 49 -33.18 -4.05 2.94
CA THR A 49 -32.42 -4.04 1.68
C THR A 49 -31.84 -2.66 1.40
N LEU A 50 -32.62 -1.60 1.62
CA LEU A 50 -32.17 -0.21 1.48
C LEU A 50 -31.00 0.09 2.44
N MET A 51 -31.10 -0.30 3.71
CA MET A 51 -30.02 -0.06 4.67
C MET A 51 -28.72 -0.79 4.29
N SER A 52 -28.81 -2.04 3.85
CA SER A 52 -27.64 -2.78 3.35
C SER A 52 -27.02 -2.12 2.12
N ILE A 53 -27.84 -1.64 1.19
CA ILE A 53 -27.39 -0.89 0.01
C ILE A 53 -26.68 0.40 0.43
N LEU A 54 -27.28 1.19 1.33
CA LEU A 54 -26.71 2.45 1.78
C LEU A 54 -25.37 2.23 2.46
N ASP A 55 -25.31 1.28 3.39
CA ASP A 55 -24.11 0.91 4.12
C ASP A 55 -22.96 0.54 3.18
N ARG A 56 -23.22 -0.37 2.22
CA ARG A 56 -22.23 -0.76 1.22
C ARG A 56 -21.72 0.42 0.38
N ASN A 57 -22.62 1.27 -0.12
CA ASN A 57 -22.22 2.40 -0.97
C ASN A 57 -21.48 3.48 -0.16
N ILE A 58 -21.85 3.69 1.11
CA ILE A 58 -21.15 4.61 2.03
C ILE A 58 -19.74 4.10 2.29
N THR A 59 -19.58 2.81 2.60
CA THR A 59 -18.28 2.18 2.83
C THR A 59 -17.37 2.31 1.61
N ILE A 60 -17.87 1.97 0.41
CA ILE A 60 -17.10 2.13 -0.83
C ILE A 60 -16.73 3.60 -1.09
N THR A 61 -17.65 4.53 -0.83
CA THR A 61 -17.40 5.97 -1.01
C THR A 61 -16.31 6.45 -0.05
N THR A 62 -16.38 6.05 1.22
CA THR A 62 -15.38 6.36 2.25
C THR A 62 -14.00 5.87 1.81
N TRP A 63 -13.87 4.59 1.43
CA TRP A 63 -12.59 4.02 0.99
C TRP A 63 -12.09 4.64 -0.31
N ALA A 64 -12.97 5.03 -1.24
CA ALA A 64 -12.58 5.77 -2.44
C ALA A 64 -11.99 7.14 -2.11
N ILE A 65 -12.60 7.87 -1.18
CA ILE A 65 -12.11 9.20 -0.73
C ILE A 65 -10.78 9.06 0.01
N VAL A 66 -10.66 8.10 0.93
CA VAL A 66 -9.42 7.82 1.67
C VAL A 66 -8.30 7.47 0.69
N THR A 67 -8.53 6.51 -0.21
CA THR A 67 -7.55 6.11 -1.23
C THR A 67 -7.16 7.30 -2.09
N PHE A 68 -8.13 8.10 -2.56
CA PHE A 68 -7.87 9.29 -3.36
C PHE A 68 -6.96 10.28 -2.62
N ALA A 69 -7.26 10.57 -1.35
CA ALA A 69 -6.42 11.46 -0.53
C ALA A 69 -4.99 10.92 -0.38
N VAL A 70 -4.84 9.62 -0.11
CA VAL A 70 -3.53 8.96 0.04
C VAL A 70 -2.72 9.01 -1.27
N THR A 71 -3.35 9.02 -2.45
CA THR A 71 -2.60 9.16 -3.72
C THR A 71 -1.86 10.49 -3.86
N PHE A 72 -2.11 11.50 -3.04
CA PHE A 72 -1.37 12.77 -3.01
C PHE A 72 -0.20 12.78 -2.02
N LEU A 73 0.00 11.68 -1.29
CA LEU A 73 1.04 11.61 -0.28
C LEU A 73 2.46 11.70 -0.89
N HIS A 74 2.68 11.16 -2.10
CA HIS A 74 3.94 11.31 -2.81
C HIS A 74 4.23 12.78 -3.15
N ASP A 75 3.24 13.52 -3.69
CA ASP A 75 3.36 14.92 -4.07
C ASP A 75 3.87 15.76 -2.88
N TYR A 76 3.35 15.47 -1.68
CA TYR A 76 3.79 16.10 -0.43
C TYR A 76 5.24 15.76 -0.09
N PHE A 77 5.65 14.50 -0.18
CA PHE A 77 7.04 14.11 0.09
C PHE A 77 8.02 14.74 -0.90
N GLU A 78 7.68 14.81 -2.18
CA GLU A 78 8.55 15.41 -3.18
C GLU A 78 8.73 16.91 -2.98
N GLN A 79 7.62 17.63 -2.74
CA GLN A 79 7.64 19.08 -2.59
C GLN A 79 8.23 19.53 -1.25
N ASN A 80 7.95 18.83 -0.16
CA ASN A 80 8.30 19.29 1.19
C ASN A 80 9.59 18.67 1.73
N GLN A 81 10.01 17.49 1.26
CA GLN A 81 11.16 16.77 1.84
C GLN A 81 12.38 16.69 0.91
N ASN A 82 12.31 17.27 -0.30
CA ASN A 82 13.40 17.24 -1.30
C ASN A 82 13.85 15.80 -1.60
N ILE A 83 12.86 14.91 -1.81
CA ILE A 83 13.04 13.50 -2.18
C ILE A 83 12.42 13.34 -3.57
N HIS A 84 13.18 12.81 -4.53
CA HIS A 84 12.64 12.44 -5.84
C HIS A 84 12.38 10.94 -5.87
N ILE A 85 11.12 10.56 -5.80
CA ILE A 85 10.75 9.15 -5.81
C ILE A 85 10.87 8.66 -7.26
N PRO A 86 11.58 7.55 -7.54
CA PRO A 86 11.63 7.03 -8.90
C PRO A 86 10.22 6.69 -9.41
N ASP A 87 9.85 7.16 -10.61
CA ASP A 87 8.53 6.92 -11.24
C ASP A 87 8.05 5.47 -11.14
N ILE A 88 8.95 4.49 -11.28
CA ILE A 88 8.64 3.05 -11.17
C ILE A 88 8.21 2.68 -9.75
N LEU A 89 8.96 3.12 -8.73
CA LEU A 89 8.64 2.84 -7.33
C LEU A 89 7.31 3.49 -6.97
N GLU A 90 7.12 4.73 -7.39
CA GLU A 90 5.88 5.46 -7.15
C GLU A 90 4.68 4.77 -7.79
N THR A 91 4.82 4.35 -9.05
CA THR A 91 3.80 3.57 -9.77
C THR A 91 3.42 2.30 -8.99
N ILE A 92 4.41 1.55 -8.50
CA ILE A 92 4.18 0.32 -7.73
C ILE A 92 3.43 0.64 -6.44
N ILE A 93 3.85 1.67 -5.70
CA ILE A 93 3.21 2.09 -4.45
C ILE A 93 1.76 2.52 -4.68
N ILE A 94 1.48 3.31 -5.73
CA ILE A 94 0.12 3.78 -6.03
C ILE A 94 -0.78 2.62 -6.43
N ILE A 95 -0.29 1.69 -7.25
CA ILE A 95 -1.04 0.48 -7.62
C ILE A 95 -1.33 -0.37 -6.39
N PHE A 96 -0.33 -0.55 -5.51
CA PHE A 96 -0.49 -1.28 -4.25
C PHE A 96 -1.57 -0.64 -3.38
N ILE A 97 -1.50 0.67 -3.13
CA ILE A 97 -2.48 1.42 -2.31
C ILE A 97 -3.89 1.32 -2.91
N TYR A 98 -4.01 1.44 -4.23
CA TYR A 98 -5.29 1.30 -4.91
C TYR A 98 -5.87 -0.12 -4.77
N ALA A 99 -5.01 -1.14 -4.91
CA ALA A 99 -5.38 -2.53 -4.78
C ALA A 99 -5.79 -2.88 -3.34
N SER A 100 -4.95 -2.57 -2.35
CA SER A 100 -5.17 -2.96 -0.95
C SER A 100 -6.35 -2.25 -0.30
N ILE A 101 -6.58 -0.97 -0.61
CA ILE A 101 -7.65 -0.20 0.02
C ILE A 101 -8.93 -0.25 -0.81
N PHE A 102 -8.94 0.42 -1.97
CA PHE A 102 -10.18 0.62 -2.71
C PHE A 102 -10.67 -0.64 -3.42
N LEU A 103 -9.78 -1.35 -4.12
CA LEU A 103 -10.17 -2.53 -4.90
C LEU A 103 -10.65 -3.65 -3.98
N SER A 104 -9.92 -3.90 -2.88
CA SER A 104 -10.32 -4.86 -1.85
C SER A 104 -11.70 -4.54 -1.28
N ALA A 105 -11.93 -3.30 -0.85
CA ALA A 105 -13.23 -2.90 -0.27
C ALA A 105 -14.38 -2.95 -1.30
N ARG A 106 -14.11 -2.63 -2.57
CA ARG A 106 -15.13 -2.59 -3.62
C ARG A 106 -15.65 -3.99 -3.99
N PHE A 107 -14.73 -4.96 -4.05
CA PHE A 107 -14.99 -6.30 -4.54
C PHE A 107 -14.96 -7.38 -3.46
N ASN A 108 -14.82 -6.98 -2.19
CA ASN A 108 -14.73 -7.88 -1.04
C ASN A 108 -13.57 -8.89 -1.16
N LEU A 109 -12.42 -8.44 -1.64
CA LEU A 109 -11.34 -9.36 -2.06
C LEU A 109 -10.66 -10.08 -0.91
N TYR A 110 -10.62 -9.47 0.29
CA TYR A 110 -10.10 -10.12 1.49
C TYR A 110 -10.91 -11.37 1.85
N ASP A 111 -12.24 -11.32 1.71
CA ASP A 111 -13.10 -12.47 2.03
C ASP A 111 -13.24 -13.46 0.86
N GLU A 112 -13.35 -12.96 -0.36
CA GLU A 112 -13.74 -13.76 -1.53
C GLU A 112 -12.55 -14.42 -2.25
N VAL A 113 -11.34 -13.91 -2.06
CA VAL A 113 -10.14 -14.33 -2.80
C VAL A 113 -9.03 -14.72 -1.83
N PHE A 114 -8.97 -15.99 -1.46
CA PHE A 114 -8.06 -16.54 -0.44
C PHE A 114 -6.55 -16.25 -0.62
N TRP A 115 -6.09 -15.90 -1.83
CA TRP A 115 -4.67 -15.57 -2.08
C TRP A 115 -4.42 -14.07 -2.19
N TRP A 116 -5.47 -13.26 -2.18
CA TRP A 116 -5.38 -11.81 -2.38
C TRP A 116 -4.53 -11.16 -1.30
N ASP A 117 -4.83 -11.50 -0.07
CA ASP A 117 -4.17 -10.96 1.11
C ASP A 117 -2.69 -11.35 1.16
N VAL A 118 -2.39 -12.63 0.96
CA VAL A 118 -1.02 -13.16 0.81
C VAL A 118 -0.19 -12.40 -0.23
N VAL A 119 -0.80 -12.04 -1.37
CA VAL A 119 -0.10 -11.28 -2.42
C VAL A 119 0.16 -9.84 -1.98
N LEU A 120 -0.79 -9.21 -1.30
CA LEU A 120 -0.63 -7.86 -0.77
C LEU A 120 0.46 -7.82 0.31
N HIS A 121 0.46 -8.74 1.28
CA HIS A 121 1.52 -8.83 2.30
C HIS A 121 2.90 -9.12 1.69
N THR A 122 2.98 -10.02 0.72
CA THR A 122 4.25 -10.22 0.01
C THR A 122 4.71 -8.93 -0.70
N ALA A 123 3.78 -8.16 -1.26
CA ALA A 123 4.09 -6.89 -1.94
C ALA A 123 4.46 -5.77 -0.97
N SER A 124 3.80 -5.63 0.19
CA SER A 124 4.18 -4.67 1.23
C SER A 124 5.58 -4.94 1.73
N GLY A 125 5.92 -6.18 2.06
CA GLY A 125 7.27 -6.55 2.48
C GLY A 125 8.35 -6.17 1.44
N LEU A 126 8.08 -6.37 0.15
CA LEU A 126 8.97 -5.93 -0.94
C LEU A 126 9.13 -4.39 -0.97
N ILE A 127 8.02 -3.66 -0.89
CA ILE A 127 7.99 -2.18 -0.93
C ILE A 127 8.72 -1.62 0.30
N LEU A 128 8.39 -2.09 1.50
CA LEU A 128 8.96 -1.63 2.76
C LEU A 128 10.45 -1.99 2.87
N GLY A 129 10.86 -3.15 2.36
CA GLY A 129 12.29 -3.49 2.26
C GLY A 129 13.05 -2.55 1.32
N PHE A 130 12.44 -2.15 0.20
CA PHE A 130 13.03 -1.13 -0.67
C PHE A 130 13.08 0.25 0.00
N ILE A 131 12.03 0.64 0.72
CA ILE A 131 12.01 1.88 1.52
C ILE A 131 13.08 1.84 2.61
N GLY A 132 13.28 0.71 3.29
CA GLY A 132 14.35 0.51 4.27
C GLY A 132 15.74 0.68 3.66
N PHE A 133 15.93 0.18 2.43
CA PHE A 133 17.13 0.46 1.66
C PHE A 133 17.30 1.96 1.41
N LEU A 134 16.27 2.67 0.91
CA LEU A 134 16.35 4.13 0.71
C LEU A 134 16.65 4.89 2.01
N ALA A 135 16.09 4.44 3.15
CA ALA A 135 16.26 5.07 4.45
C ALA A 135 17.73 5.03 4.92
N ILE A 136 18.42 3.87 4.82
CA ILE A 136 19.84 3.79 5.21
C ILE A 136 20.73 4.65 4.31
N TYR A 137 20.41 4.79 3.02
CA TYR A 137 21.11 5.74 2.15
C TYR A 137 20.87 7.19 2.55
N LYS A 138 19.62 7.56 2.85
CA LYS A 138 19.31 8.93 3.27
C LYS A 138 20.05 9.31 4.55
N ILE A 139 20.11 8.39 5.52
CA ILE A 139 20.79 8.61 6.81
C ILE A 139 22.30 8.72 6.62
N ASN A 140 22.89 7.82 5.83
CA ASN A 140 24.35 7.67 5.77
C ASN A 140 25.01 8.28 4.52
N GLY A 141 24.23 8.77 3.56
CA GLY A 141 24.73 9.35 2.30
C GLY A 141 25.71 10.51 2.52
N LYS A 142 25.49 11.32 3.56
CA LYS A 142 26.34 12.47 3.92
C LYS A 142 27.71 12.10 4.52
N TYR A 143 27.84 10.90 5.08
CA TYR A 143 29.02 10.47 5.85
C TYR A 143 29.90 9.45 5.10
N SER A 144 29.63 9.26 3.81
CA SER A 144 30.09 8.18 2.93
C SER A 144 29.35 6.85 3.17
N MET A 145 28.80 6.28 2.09
CA MET A 145 28.22 4.93 2.06
C MET A 145 29.33 3.87 2.11
N ASN A 146 30.14 3.87 3.16
CA ASN A 146 31.13 2.85 3.44
C ASN A 146 30.58 1.75 4.38
N ILE A 147 29.33 1.36 4.15
CA ILE A 147 28.66 0.30 4.88
C ILE A 147 28.82 -1.00 4.10
N SER A 148 29.01 -2.13 4.80
CA SER A 148 29.08 -3.45 4.18
C SER A 148 27.74 -3.80 3.51
N PRO A 149 27.73 -4.47 2.34
CA PRO A 149 26.49 -4.83 1.68
C PRO A 149 25.57 -5.71 2.52
N LEU A 150 26.14 -6.59 3.35
CA LEU A 150 25.38 -7.41 4.26
C LEU A 150 24.63 -6.57 5.29
N LEU A 151 25.30 -5.56 5.88
CA LEU A 151 24.67 -4.70 6.88
C LEU A 151 23.55 -3.85 6.28
N VAL A 152 23.72 -3.38 5.04
CA VAL A 152 22.65 -2.68 4.29
C VAL A 152 21.43 -3.58 4.08
N ALA A 153 21.64 -4.83 3.68
CA ALA A 153 20.56 -5.79 3.45
C ALA A 153 19.86 -6.21 4.74
N VAL A 154 20.62 -6.50 5.81
CA VAL A 154 20.06 -6.81 7.13
C VAL A 154 19.24 -5.64 7.64
N PHE A 155 19.74 -4.41 7.55
CA PHE A 155 18.99 -3.22 7.93
C PHE A 155 17.65 -3.12 7.17
N ALA A 156 17.69 -3.23 5.84
CA ALA A 156 16.49 -3.14 5.01
C ALA A 156 15.45 -4.21 5.36
N PHE A 157 15.90 -5.47 5.57
CA PHE A 157 15.04 -6.56 6.02
C PHE A 157 14.42 -6.28 7.39
N THR A 158 15.24 -5.94 8.39
CA THR A 158 14.74 -5.67 9.75
C THR A 158 13.85 -4.44 9.82
N PHE A 159 14.11 -3.43 8.99
CA PHE A 159 13.28 -2.25 8.87
C PHE A 159 11.89 -2.62 8.35
N ALA A 160 11.80 -3.40 7.26
CA ALA A 160 10.54 -3.85 6.70
C ALA A 160 9.73 -4.64 7.73
N VAL A 161 10.31 -5.71 8.28
CA VAL A 161 9.64 -6.56 9.28
C VAL A 161 9.18 -5.75 10.50
N THR A 162 9.93 -4.73 10.92
CA THR A 162 9.49 -3.86 12.03
C THR A 162 8.27 -3.03 11.64
N MET A 163 8.23 -2.50 10.42
CA MET A 163 7.07 -1.75 9.92
C MET A 163 5.84 -2.66 9.78
N ASP A 164 6.04 -3.90 9.33
CA ASP A 164 4.96 -4.90 9.20
C ASP A 164 4.39 -5.25 10.59
N VAL A 165 5.24 -5.47 11.59
CA VAL A 165 4.80 -5.67 12.99
C VAL A 165 4.05 -4.44 13.53
N ILE A 166 4.45 -3.23 13.18
CA ILE A 166 3.72 -2.01 13.58
C ILE A 166 2.33 -1.99 12.93
N PHE A 167 2.20 -2.48 11.70
CA PHE A 167 0.93 -2.58 11.01
C PHE A 167 0.00 -3.58 11.70
N GLU A 168 0.47 -4.78 12.04
CA GLU A 168 -0.31 -5.76 12.83
C GLU A 168 -0.80 -5.19 14.17
N ILE A 169 0.04 -4.41 14.86
CA ILE A 169 -0.36 -3.74 16.10
C ILE A 169 -1.46 -2.70 15.83
N TYR A 170 -1.38 -1.99 14.70
CA TYR A 170 -2.42 -1.06 14.28
C TYR A 170 -3.74 -1.78 14.01
N GLU A 171 -3.73 -2.91 13.29
CA GLU A 171 -4.92 -3.70 13.01
C GLU A 171 -5.59 -4.21 14.28
N PHE A 172 -4.81 -4.84 15.16
CA PHE A 172 -5.28 -5.26 16.47
C PHE A 172 -5.88 -4.08 17.27
N ALA A 173 -5.23 -2.92 17.25
CA ALA A 173 -5.74 -1.73 17.94
C ALA A 173 -7.06 -1.24 17.33
N MET A 174 -7.21 -1.29 16.01
CA MET A 174 -8.45 -0.93 15.34
C MET A 174 -9.58 -1.88 15.72
N ASP A 175 -9.31 -3.18 15.75
CA ASP A 175 -10.30 -4.21 16.12
C ASP A 175 -10.77 -4.04 17.56
N VAL A 176 -9.84 -3.74 18.49
CA VAL A 176 -10.19 -3.52 19.90
C VAL A 176 -10.91 -2.19 20.13
N ILE A 177 -10.46 -1.10 19.51
CA ILE A 177 -10.96 0.26 19.83
C ILE A 177 -12.25 0.56 19.06
N PHE A 178 -12.31 0.16 17.79
CA PHE A 178 -13.41 0.51 16.88
C PHE A 178 -14.30 -0.68 16.54
N GLY A 179 -13.97 -1.90 16.99
CA GLY A 179 -14.74 -3.09 16.68
C GLY A 179 -14.68 -3.47 15.20
N THR A 180 -13.59 -3.13 14.53
CA THR A 180 -13.32 -3.58 13.15
C THR A 180 -12.98 -5.07 13.12
N ASP A 181 -12.79 -5.59 11.91
CA ASP A 181 -12.42 -6.98 11.65
C ASP A 181 -11.22 -7.01 10.69
N MET A 182 -10.17 -6.26 11.04
CA MET A 182 -8.92 -6.21 10.27
C MET A 182 -8.17 -7.53 10.38
N GLN A 183 -8.19 -8.17 11.55
CA GLN A 183 -7.55 -9.47 11.77
C GLN A 183 -8.48 -10.67 11.52
N SER A 184 -9.53 -10.48 10.71
CA SER A 184 -10.42 -11.55 10.26
C SER A 184 -11.04 -12.42 11.38
N TRP A 185 -11.20 -11.90 12.59
CA TRP A 185 -11.66 -12.67 13.76
C TRP A 185 -13.14 -13.06 13.70
N ASN A 186 -13.94 -12.37 12.89
CA ASN A 186 -15.38 -12.63 12.73
C ASN A 186 -15.70 -13.57 11.54
N LEU A 187 -14.69 -14.11 10.85
CA LEU A 187 -14.90 -15.08 9.78
C LEU A 187 -15.32 -16.47 10.32
N PRO A 188 -15.98 -17.30 9.50
CA PRO A 188 -16.24 -18.69 9.86
C PRO A 188 -14.96 -19.48 10.15
N ALA A 189 -14.96 -20.36 11.16
CA ALA A 189 -13.78 -21.17 11.55
C ALA A 189 -13.24 -22.10 10.45
N ASN A 190 -14.03 -22.36 9.41
CA ASN A 190 -13.65 -23.15 8.23
C ASN A 190 -13.08 -22.31 7.08
N THR A 191 -12.93 -20.99 7.25
CA THR A 191 -12.29 -20.10 6.26
C THR A 191 -10.82 -20.49 6.09
N ILE A 192 -10.35 -20.41 4.84
CA ILE A 192 -9.05 -20.92 4.42
C ILE A 192 -7.98 -19.85 4.69
N GLU A 193 -7.54 -19.76 5.94
CA GLU A 193 -6.28 -19.09 6.30
C GLU A 193 -5.10 -20.10 6.36
N LEU A 194 -3.86 -19.67 6.54
CA LEU A 194 -2.75 -20.61 6.74
C LEU A 194 -2.87 -21.29 8.13
N GLY A 195 -2.64 -22.61 8.26
CA GLY A 195 -2.59 -23.30 9.57
C GLY A 195 -3.72 -24.31 9.86
N ARG A 196 -3.88 -24.73 11.13
CA ARG A 196 -4.87 -25.76 11.56
C ARG A 196 -6.05 -25.12 12.30
N SER A 197 -7.24 -25.74 12.23
CA SER A 197 -8.51 -25.21 12.77
C SER A 197 -8.56 -24.96 14.28
N PHE A 198 -7.59 -25.43 15.07
CA PHE A 198 -7.52 -25.16 16.51
C PHE A 198 -6.71 -23.90 16.87
N GLN A 199 -6.03 -23.30 15.89
CA GLN A 199 -5.40 -21.98 16.01
C GLN A 199 -6.49 -20.96 15.65
N GLY A 200 -6.81 -20.00 16.54
CA GLY A 200 -7.86 -19.00 16.28
C GLY A 200 -7.61 -18.22 14.98
N ILE A 201 -8.67 -17.75 14.31
CA ILE A 201 -8.58 -17.16 12.97
C ILE A 201 -7.65 -15.94 12.95
N GLY A 202 -7.83 -14.98 13.87
CA GLY A 202 -6.95 -13.81 13.94
C GLY A 202 -5.49 -14.11 14.32
N LEU A 203 -5.20 -15.26 14.95
CA LEU A 203 -3.79 -15.68 15.11
C LEU A 203 -3.21 -16.17 13.78
N ARG A 204 -4.01 -16.83 12.95
CA ARG A 204 -3.57 -17.39 11.66
C ARG A 204 -3.34 -16.29 10.64
N ASP A 205 -4.22 -15.30 10.62
CA ASP A 205 -4.19 -14.07 9.81
C ASP A 205 -2.86 -13.31 10.05
N THR A 206 -2.71 -12.65 11.21
CA THR A 206 -1.46 -11.99 11.64
C THR A 206 -0.17 -12.79 11.40
N MET A 207 -0.17 -14.10 11.70
CA MET A 207 1.02 -14.92 11.50
C MET A 207 1.30 -15.18 10.01
N SER A 208 0.27 -15.31 9.18
CA SER A 208 0.41 -15.42 7.72
C SER A 208 0.99 -14.14 7.15
N ASP A 209 0.48 -13.01 7.58
CA ASP A 209 0.87 -11.68 7.12
C ASP A 209 2.33 -11.42 7.40
N LEU A 210 2.74 -11.56 8.66
CA LEU A 210 4.14 -11.43 9.05
C LEU A 210 5.08 -12.41 8.33
N ILE A 211 4.62 -13.63 8.00
CA ILE A 211 5.42 -14.60 7.24
C ILE A 211 5.60 -14.12 5.79
N PHE A 212 4.52 -13.70 5.12
CA PHE A 212 4.58 -13.30 3.71
C PHE A 212 5.24 -11.93 3.52
N ASP A 213 5.00 -11.00 4.43
CA ASP A 213 5.76 -9.75 4.56
C ASP A 213 7.26 -10.04 4.70
N SER A 214 7.64 -10.96 5.61
CA SER A 214 9.03 -11.35 5.80
C SER A 214 9.65 -12.00 4.55
N ILE A 215 8.89 -12.81 3.81
CA ILE A 215 9.34 -13.41 2.54
C ILE A 215 9.59 -12.32 1.50
N GLY A 216 8.68 -11.36 1.37
CA GLY A 216 8.84 -10.19 0.51
C GLY A 216 10.07 -9.38 0.89
N ALA A 217 10.17 -8.99 2.16
CA ALA A 217 11.29 -8.24 2.72
C ALA A 217 12.65 -8.93 2.51
N LEU A 218 12.71 -10.25 2.73
CA LEU A 218 13.94 -11.02 2.53
C LEU A 218 14.32 -11.06 1.05
N SER A 219 13.35 -11.25 0.17
CA SER A 219 13.56 -11.29 -1.28
C SER A 219 14.19 -10.00 -1.79
N ILE A 220 13.62 -8.84 -1.42
CA ILE A 220 14.18 -7.55 -1.82
C ILE A 220 15.52 -7.26 -1.14
N ALA A 221 15.71 -7.64 0.13
CA ALA A 221 16.98 -7.47 0.82
C ALA A 221 18.12 -8.23 0.14
N VAL A 222 17.87 -9.46 -0.32
CA VAL A 222 18.84 -10.26 -1.10
C VAL A 222 19.15 -9.60 -2.43
N ILE A 223 18.14 -9.06 -3.14
CA ILE A 223 18.35 -8.33 -4.39
C ILE A 223 19.22 -7.09 -4.12
N CYS A 224 18.87 -6.28 -3.12
CA CYS A 224 19.62 -5.09 -2.70
C CYS A 224 21.08 -5.42 -2.31
N PHE A 225 21.31 -6.54 -1.63
CA PHE A 225 22.64 -7.03 -1.30
C PHE A 225 23.50 -7.20 -2.56
N PHE A 226 22.99 -7.93 -3.56
CA PHE A 226 23.73 -8.20 -4.80
C PHE A 226 23.91 -6.94 -5.64
N LEU A 227 22.88 -6.10 -5.74
CA LEU A 227 22.93 -4.82 -6.45
C LEU A 227 24.02 -3.91 -5.88
N TYR A 228 24.03 -3.73 -4.56
CA TYR A 228 25.01 -2.86 -3.91
C TYR A 228 26.42 -3.46 -3.90
N LYS A 229 26.55 -4.80 -3.79
CA LYS A 229 27.85 -5.49 -3.85
C LYS A 229 28.50 -5.41 -5.22
N LYS A 230 27.73 -5.60 -6.31
CA LYS A 230 28.26 -5.63 -7.69
C LYS A 230 28.40 -4.23 -8.29
N ASP A 231 27.39 -3.38 -8.09
CA ASP A 231 27.23 -2.12 -8.83
C ASP A 231 27.19 -0.90 -7.90
N LYS A 232 28.00 -0.90 -6.84
CA LYS A 232 28.04 0.17 -5.81
C LYS A 232 27.98 1.58 -6.40
N LYS A 233 28.76 1.87 -7.44
CA LYS A 233 28.80 3.19 -8.09
C LYS A 233 27.48 3.56 -8.76
N LYS A 234 26.83 2.62 -9.46
CA LYS A 234 25.54 2.84 -10.13
C LYS A 234 24.43 3.01 -9.10
N THR A 235 24.43 2.18 -8.05
CA THR A 235 23.50 2.30 -6.93
C THR A 235 23.62 3.66 -6.26
N LEU A 236 24.84 4.12 -5.95
CA LEU A 236 25.06 5.45 -5.37
C LEU A 236 24.60 6.57 -6.28
N LYS A 237 24.81 6.45 -7.60
CA LYS A 237 24.31 7.42 -8.56
C LYS A 237 22.78 7.52 -8.54
N LEU A 238 22.09 6.38 -8.56
CA LEU A 238 20.62 6.34 -8.44
C LEU A 238 20.16 6.98 -7.13
N MET A 239 20.85 6.72 -6.02
CA MET A 239 20.49 7.30 -4.72
C MET A 239 20.70 8.82 -4.65
N HIS A 240 21.71 9.37 -5.36
CA HIS A 240 21.84 10.82 -5.50
C HIS A 240 20.76 11.44 -6.39
N GLU A 241 20.24 10.70 -7.38
CA GLU A 241 19.08 11.15 -8.15
C GLU A 241 17.81 11.19 -7.27
N VAL A 242 17.65 10.22 -6.36
CA VAL A 242 16.54 10.16 -5.39
C VAL A 242 16.67 11.20 -4.27
N PHE A 243 17.88 11.40 -3.76
CA PHE A 243 18.17 12.35 -2.69
C PHE A 243 19.21 13.36 -3.18
N PRO A 244 18.80 14.36 -3.98
CA PRO A 244 19.72 15.38 -4.47
C PRO A 244 20.28 16.20 -3.30
N ASP A 245 21.59 16.43 -3.34
CA ASP A 245 22.24 17.37 -2.43
C ASP A 245 21.67 18.78 -2.66
N LYS A 246 21.44 19.51 -1.57
CA LYS A 246 21.01 20.93 -1.64
C LYS A 246 22.17 21.83 -2.03
#